data_AF-A0AA95MNG8-F1
#
_entry.id   AF-A0AA95MNG8-F1
#
_cell.length_a   1.000
_cell.length_b   1.000
_cell.length_c   1.000
_cell.angle_alpha   90.00
_cell.angle_beta   90.00
_cell.angle_gamma   90.00
#
_symmetry.space_group_name_H-M   'P 1'
#
loop_
_entity.id
_entity.type
_entity.pdbx_description
1 polymer ?
#
loop_
_entity_poly.entity_id
_entity_poly.type
_entity_poly.pdbx_seq_one_letter_code
_entity_poly.pdbx_strand_id
1 'polypeptide(L)'
;MNELRKYVDHLFRKYKNHRGVSDLKDEILGNLEAKVSHLMAEGLNEREAIAKAKNSITKIDDLIDDNIPVWINQFRFKAFQITYIYILIAWIVTIPFSLLSMGLLLNYSLFFVCLVLGIFYLLLAKNVKRNEKKIAELNLAAFTRAKKITWLLWLLFIIVIWGYLSAILFGSNIWFSRPVHIDGPYQFGILIARYALPFISIVIPLIVTTSMKMIKHFEVRDFHE
;
A
#
# COMPACT_ATOMS: atom_id res chain seq x y z
N MET A 1 -17.13 12.08 -36.03
CA MET A 1 -15.88 11.34 -35.69
C MET A 1 -14.95 12.06 -34.68
N ASN A 2 -14.55 13.32 -34.91
CA ASN A 2 -13.63 14.03 -33.99
C ASN A 2 -14.16 14.20 -32.54
N GLU A 3 -15.48 14.20 -32.37
CA GLU A 3 -16.14 14.30 -31.07
C GLU A 3 -16.04 13.01 -30.21
N LEU A 4 -16.05 11.83 -30.84
CA LEU A 4 -15.88 10.54 -30.16
C LEU A 4 -14.44 10.38 -29.67
N ARG A 5 -13.46 10.70 -30.52
CA ARG A 5 -12.05 10.69 -30.15
C ARG A 5 -11.75 11.61 -28.96
N LYS A 6 -12.28 12.84 -28.97
CA LYS A 6 -12.19 13.76 -27.82
C LYS A 6 -12.86 13.21 -26.55
N TYR A 7 -13.99 12.53 -26.70
CA TYR A 7 -14.69 11.90 -25.58
C TYR A 7 -13.86 10.77 -24.97
N VAL A 8 -13.32 9.85 -25.78
CA VAL A 8 -12.43 8.76 -25.32
C VAL A 8 -11.13 9.32 -24.73
N ASP A 9 -10.54 10.36 -25.30
CA ASP A 9 -9.36 11.01 -24.73
C ASP A 9 -9.63 11.66 -23.36
N HIS A 10 -10.82 12.24 -23.18
CA HIS A 10 -11.25 12.77 -21.89
C HIS A 10 -11.46 11.64 -20.86
N LEU A 11 -12.08 10.55 -21.30
CA LEU A 11 -12.34 9.32 -20.56
C LEU A 11 -11.04 8.76 -19.92
N PHE A 12 -9.99 8.69 -20.73
CA PHE A 12 -8.70 8.12 -20.36
C PHE A 12 -7.70 9.14 -19.78
N ARG A 13 -8.12 10.39 -19.55
CA ARG A 13 -7.22 11.46 -19.09
C ARG A 13 -6.55 11.14 -17.74
N LYS A 14 -7.22 10.37 -16.88
CA LYS A 14 -6.69 9.90 -15.59
C LYS A 14 -5.71 8.73 -15.71
N TYR A 15 -5.69 8.04 -16.85
CA TYR A 15 -4.99 6.78 -17.08
C TYR A 15 -3.79 6.91 -18.02
N LYS A 16 -3.33 8.14 -18.30
CA LYS A 16 -2.28 8.48 -19.28
C LYS A 16 -0.97 7.67 -19.20
N ASN A 17 -0.70 7.01 -18.07
CA ASN A 17 0.55 6.28 -17.80
C ASN A 17 0.35 4.75 -17.65
N HIS A 18 -0.83 4.20 -17.90
CA HIS A 18 -1.05 2.74 -17.90
C HIS A 18 -0.66 2.14 -19.27
N ARG A 19 -0.06 0.95 -19.25
CA ARG A 19 0.17 0.18 -20.49
C ARG A 19 -1.15 -0.34 -21.04
N GLY A 20 -1.21 -0.50 -22.37
CA GLY A 20 -2.43 -0.91 -23.07
C GLY A 20 -3.48 0.20 -23.17
N VAL A 21 -3.24 1.41 -22.64
CA VAL A 21 -4.20 2.52 -22.78
C VAL A 21 -4.33 3.00 -24.22
N SER A 22 -3.27 2.92 -25.04
CA SER A 22 -3.40 3.23 -26.47
C SER A 22 -4.27 2.20 -27.17
N ASP A 23 -3.98 0.91 -26.95
CA ASP A 23 -4.70 -0.18 -27.60
C ASP A 23 -6.17 -0.24 -27.13
N LEU A 24 -6.42 -0.06 -25.83
CA LEU A 24 -7.77 -0.01 -25.26
C LEU A 24 -8.54 1.25 -25.70
N LYS A 25 -7.85 2.38 -25.90
CA LYS A 25 -8.46 3.57 -26.51
C LYS A 25 -8.89 3.28 -27.94
N ASP A 26 -8.04 2.63 -28.72
CA ASP A 26 -8.32 2.30 -30.12
C ASP A 26 -9.43 1.25 -30.23
N GLU A 27 -9.45 0.25 -29.34
CA GLU A 27 -10.52 -0.76 -29.25
C GLU A 27 -11.87 -0.13 -28.86
N ILE A 28 -11.89 0.71 -27.82
CA ILE A 28 -13.13 1.39 -27.39
C ILE A 28 -13.60 2.38 -28.45
N LEU A 29 -12.68 3.10 -29.11
CA LEU A 29 -13.02 4.00 -30.20
C LEU A 29 -13.64 3.21 -31.38
N GLY A 30 -13.04 2.09 -31.76
CA GLY A 30 -13.57 1.21 -32.81
C GLY A 30 -14.96 0.66 -32.48
N ASN A 31 -15.16 0.21 -31.24
CA ASN A 31 -16.47 -0.27 -30.77
C ASN A 31 -17.54 0.84 -30.77
N LEU A 32 -17.17 2.06 -30.39
CA LEU A 32 -18.07 3.22 -30.43
C LEU A 32 -18.41 3.62 -31.87
N GLU A 33 -17.43 3.64 -32.76
CA GLU A 33 -17.63 3.97 -34.18
C GLU A 33 -18.55 2.95 -34.85
N ALA A 34 -18.31 1.65 -34.64
CA ALA A 34 -19.18 0.59 -35.12
C ALA A 34 -20.63 0.73 -34.61
N LYS A 35 -20.79 1.13 -33.34
CA LYS A 35 -22.11 1.34 -32.74
C LYS A 35 -22.83 2.56 -33.29
N VAL A 36 -22.11 3.65 -33.58
CA VAL A 36 -22.70 4.82 -34.25
C VAL A 36 -23.12 4.48 -35.67
N SER A 37 -22.30 3.74 -36.42
CA SER A 37 -22.67 3.26 -37.76
C SER A 37 -23.93 2.39 -37.74
N HIS A 38 -24.06 1.50 -36.75
CA HIS A 38 -25.27 0.68 -36.58
C HIS A 38 -26.52 1.53 -36.30
N LEU A 39 -26.41 2.50 -35.38
CA LEU A 39 -27.53 3.38 -35.02
C LEU A 39 -27.95 4.30 -36.17
N MET A 40 -26.99 4.73 -36.99
CA MET A 40 -27.29 5.48 -38.22
C MET A 40 -27.98 4.60 -39.27
N ALA A 41 -27.59 3.32 -39.39
CA ALA A 41 -28.27 2.36 -40.27
C ALA A 41 -29.71 2.05 -39.81
N GLU A 42 -29.99 2.14 -38.50
CA GLU A 42 -31.34 2.08 -37.92
C GLU A 42 -32.16 3.38 -38.12
N GLY A 43 -31.59 4.39 -38.80
CA GLY A 43 -32.29 5.62 -39.15
C GLY A 43 -32.18 6.75 -38.13
N LEU A 44 -31.32 6.63 -37.10
CA LEU A 44 -31.05 7.76 -36.21
C LEU A 44 -30.17 8.82 -36.88
N ASN A 45 -30.42 10.08 -36.54
CA ASN A 45 -29.59 11.18 -36.98
C ASN A 45 -28.21 11.11 -36.29
N GLU A 46 -27.15 11.56 -36.97
CA GLU A 46 -25.75 11.38 -36.53
C GLU A 46 -25.52 11.89 -35.08
N ARG A 47 -26.12 13.03 -34.73
CA ARG A 47 -26.00 13.61 -33.38
C ARG A 47 -26.66 12.74 -32.30
N GLU A 48 -27.79 12.13 -32.60
CA GLU A 48 -28.53 11.27 -31.68
C GLU A 48 -27.84 9.91 -31.52
N ALA A 49 -27.30 9.38 -32.63
CA ALA A 49 -26.49 8.15 -32.63
C ALA A 49 -25.23 8.32 -31.76
N ILE A 50 -24.52 9.45 -31.87
CA ILE A 50 -23.34 9.76 -31.04
C ILE A 50 -23.72 9.89 -29.56
N ALA A 51 -24.82 10.59 -29.24
CA ALA A 51 -25.27 10.75 -27.86
C ALA A 51 -25.65 9.38 -27.22
N LYS A 52 -26.34 8.53 -27.98
CA LYS A 52 -26.77 7.19 -27.53
C LYS A 52 -25.58 6.23 -27.40
N ALA A 53 -24.58 6.34 -28.27
CA ALA A 53 -23.33 5.57 -28.16
C ALA A 53 -22.51 5.99 -26.92
N LYS A 54 -22.38 7.29 -26.64
CA LYS A 54 -21.69 7.80 -25.44
C LYS A 54 -22.34 7.30 -24.14
N ASN A 55 -23.68 7.25 -24.09
CA ASN A 55 -24.41 6.76 -22.92
C ASN A 55 -24.25 5.24 -22.68
N SER A 56 -23.74 4.48 -23.66
CA SER A 56 -23.52 3.05 -23.49
C SER A 56 -22.23 2.71 -22.73
N ILE A 57 -21.28 3.66 -22.60
CA ILE A 57 -20.09 3.50 -21.78
C ILE A 57 -20.37 4.10 -20.41
N THR A 58 -20.70 3.24 -19.45
CA THR A 58 -21.05 3.66 -18.09
C THR A 58 -19.87 3.61 -17.12
N LYS A 59 -18.89 2.72 -17.30
CA LYS A 59 -17.67 2.62 -16.46
C LYS A 59 -16.47 2.05 -17.23
N ILE A 60 -15.35 2.77 -17.22
CA ILE A 60 -14.05 2.33 -17.78
C ILE A 60 -13.19 1.71 -16.69
N ASP A 61 -13.47 2.03 -15.43
CA ASP A 61 -12.71 1.57 -14.28
C ASP A 61 -12.71 0.02 -14.18
N ASP A 62 -13.71 -0.66 -14.77
CA ASP A 62 -13.79 -2.12 -14.84
C ASP A 62 -13.05 -2.72 -16.07
N LEU A 63 -12.69 -1.89 -17.06
CA LEU A 63 -12.00 -2.28 -18.30
C LEU A 63 -10.48 -2.12 -18.21
N ILE A 64 -9.99 -1.35 -17.25
CA ILE A 64 -8.55 -1.15 -17.04
C ILE A 64 -8.08 -2.23 -16.09
N ASP A 65 -7.38 -3.22 -16.64
CA ASP A 65 -6.78 -4.26 -15.82
C ASP A 65 -5.64 -3.65 -14.98
N ASP A 66 -5.88 -3.53 -13.67
CA ASP A 66 -4.89 -3.08 -12.68
C ASP A 66 -3.82 -4.14 -12.38
N ASN A 67 -3.87 -5.28 -13.09
CA ASN A 67 -2.90 -6.35 -13.01
C ASN A 67 -1.66 -6.01 -13.84
N ILE A 68 -0.52 -5.88 -13.16
CA ILE A 68 0.76 -5.69 -13.84
C ILE A 68 1.63 -6.95 -13.74
N PRO A 69 2.28 -7.38 -14.83
CA PRO A 69 3.23 -8.48 -14.80
C PRO A 69 4.52 -8.03 -14.10
N VAL A 70 4.87 -8.74 -13.03
CA VAL A 70 6.03 -8.40 -12.18
C VAL A 70 6.92 -9.63 -12.01
N TRP A 71 8.24 -9.41 -11.99
CA TRP A 71 9.23 -10.43 -11.59
C TRP A 71 9.05 -10.77 -10.11
N ILE A 72 8.19 -11.74 -9.80
CA ILE A 72 7.69 -11.98 -8.45
C ILE A 72 8.78 -12.39 -7.47
N ASN A 73 9.78 -13.16 -7.92
CA ASN A 73 10.85 -13.64 -7.05
C ASN A 73 11.80 -12.50 -6.66
N GLN A 74 12.13 -11.61 -7.60
CA GLN A 74 12.95 -10.43 -7.34
C GLN A 74 12.20 -9.44 -6.43
N PHE A 75 10.92 -9.21 -6.71
CA PHE A 75 10.05 -8.37 -5.89
C PHE A 75 9.96 -8.89 -4.44
N ARG A 76 9.65 -10.18 -4.24
CA ARG A 76 9.54 -10.79 -2.91
C ARG A 76 10.84 -10.71 -2.13
N PHE A 77 11.98 -10.96 -2.79
CA PHE A 77 13.29 -10.86 -2.15
C PHE A 77 13.59 -9.43 -1.70
N LYS A 78 13.29 -8.43 -2.54
CA LYS A 78 13.51 -7.03 -2.21
C LYS A 78 12.54 -6.52 -1.14
N ALA A 79 11.28 -6.93 -1.19
CA ALA A 79 10.31 -6.66 -0.13
C ALA A 79 10.76 -7.26 1.22
N PHE A 80 11.30 -8.49 1.20
CA PHE A 80 11.88 -9.12 2.38
C PHE A 80 13.09 -8.35 2.91
N GLN A 81 14.01 -7.92 2.03
CA GLN A 81 15.19 -7.13 2.41
C GLN A 81 14.78 -5.82 3.12
N ILE A 82 13.78 -5.12 2.59
CA ILE A 82 13.27 -3.89 3.21
C ILE A 82 12.57 -4.18 4.53
N THR A 83 11.76 -5.24 4.60
CA THR A 83 11.13 -5.69 5.84
C THR A 83 12.20 -5.93 6.92
N TYR A 84 13.29 -6.61 6.56
CA TYR A 84 14.39 -6.88 7.46
C TYR A 84 15.10 -5.61 7.95
N ILE A 85 15.39 -4.66 7.06
CA ILE A 85 16.00 -3.36 7.43
C ILE A 85 15.10 -2.61 8.42
N TYR A 86 13.80 -2.57 8.14
CA TYR A 86 12.83 -1.89 9.00
C TYR A 86 12.71 -2.53 10.39
N ILE A 87 12.73 -3.86 10.48
CA ILE A 87 12.72 -4.58 11.75
C ILE A 87 14.04 -4.37 12.52
N LEU A 88 15.19 -4.33 11.83
CA LEU A 88 16.47 -3.98 12.44
C LEU A 88 16.45 -2.56 13.03
N ILE A 89 15.90 -1.59 12.31
CA ILE A 89 15.74 -0.22 12.81
C ILE A 89 14.83 -0.22 14.04
N ALA A 90 13.69 -0.91 14.01
CA ALA A 90 12.83 -1.05 15.19
C ALA A 90 13.60 -1.62 16.39
N TRP A 91 14.38 -2.68 16.19
CA TRP A 91 15.18 -3.27 17.26
C TRP A 91 16.18 -2.26 17.84
N ILE A 92 16.95 -1.55 17.00
CA ILE A 92 17.92 -0.53 17.45
C ILE A 92 17.23 0.56 18.28
N VAL A 93 16.09 1.06 17.81
CA VAL A 93 15.33 2.11 18.52
C VAL A 93 14.77 1.61 19.86
N THR A 94 14.54 0.30 20.03
CA THR A 94 14.10 -0.26 21.31
C THR A 94 15.20 -0.42 22.37
N ILE A 95 16.49 -0.31 21.99
CA ILE A 95 17.62 -0.51 22.93
C ILE A 95 17.59 0.50 24.10
N PRO A 96 17.43 1.83 23.88
CA PRO A 96 17.37 2.80 24.98
C PRO A 96 16.22 2.52 25.98
N PHE A 97 15.07 2.04 25.49
CA PHE A 97 13.94 1.67 26.34
C PHE A 97 14.27 0.48 27.24
N SER A 98 15.02 -0.50 26.74
CA SER A 98 15.45 -1.68 27.50
C SER A 98 16.35 -1.31 28.69
N LEU A 99 17.20 -0.28 28.56
CA LEU A 99 18.03 0.24 29.65
C LEU A 99 17.20 0.82 30.80
N LEU A 100 16.01 1.35 30.47
CA LEU A 100 15.04 1.84 31.45
C LEU A 100 14.15 0.71 32.01
N SER A 101 14.50 -0.56 31.77
CA SER A 101 13.70 -1.75 32.10
C SER A 101 12.29 -1.75 31.48
N MET A 102 12.07 -0.97 30.42
CA MET A 102 10.81 -0.88 29.70
C MET A 102 10.90 -1.61 28.37
N GLY A 103 9.93 -2.48 28.07
CA GLY A 103 9.90 -3.18 26.79
C GLY A 103 11.00 -4.22 26.59
N LEU A 104 11.57 -4.78 27.66
CA LEU A 104 12.59 -5.84 27.60
C LEU A 104 12.13 -7.01 26.71
N LEU A 105 10.90 -7.48 26.91
CA LEU A 105 10.31 -8.55 26.10
C LEU A 105 10.28 -8.17 24.62
N LEU A 106 9.86 -6.93 24.30
CA LEU A 106 9.83 -6.44 22.93
C LEU A 106 11.23 -6.41 22.32
N ASN A 107 12.23 -5.90 23.03
CA ASN A 107 13.61 -5.84 22.54
C ASN A 107 14.19 -7.23 22.25
N TYR A 108 14.09 -8.17 23.19
CA TYR A 108 14.59 -9.53 23.00
C TYR A 108 13.83 -10.28 21.90
N SER A 109 12.51 -10.07 21.79
CA SER A 109 11.72 -10.67 20.71
C SER A 109 12.14 -10.14 19.34
N LEU A 110 12.36 -8.83 19.20
CA LEU A 110 12.85 -8.22 17.96
C LEU A 110 14.26 -8.69 17.62
N PHE A 111 15.13 -8.84 18.61
CA PHE A 111 16.47 -9.41 18.41
C PHE A 111 16.40 -10.82 17.85
N PHE A 112 15.57 -11.69 18.44
CA PHE A 112 15.40 -13.06 17.97
C PHE A 112 14.82 -13.10 16.55
N VAL A 113 13.81 -12.27 16.27
CA VAL A 113 13.26 -12.12 14.92
C VAL A 113 14.33 -11.66 13.93
N CYS A 114 15.21 -10.73 14.29
CA CYS A 114 16.33 -10.30 13.45
C CYS A 114 17.28 -11.45 13.14
N LEU A 115 17.66 -12.26 14.13
CA LEU A 115 18.51 -13.43 13.91
C LEU A 115 17.87 -14.44 12.95
N VAL A 116 16.60 -14.76 13.17
CA VAL A 116 15.85 -15.70 12.31
C VAL A 116 15.75 -15.16 10.88
N LEU A 117 15.36 -13.90 10.71
CA LEU A 117 15.26 -13.26 9.39
C LEU A 117 16.62 -13.16 8.69
N GLY A 118 17.71 -12.93 9.44
CA GLY A 118 19.07 -12.92 8.90
C GLY A 118 19.49 -14.29 8.36
N ILE A 119 19.16 -15.38 9.06
CA ILE A 119 19.39 -16.75 8.56
C ILE A 119 18.56 -17.01 7.29
N PHE A 120 17.27 -16.65 7.31
CA PHE A 120 16.39 -16.78 6.14
C PHE A 120 16.89 -15.95 4.95
N TYR A 121 17.43 -14.76 5.18
CA TYR A 121 18.02 -13.91 4.14
C TYR A 121 19.14 -14.64 3.40
N LEU A 122 20.06 -15.29 4.13
CA LEU A 122 21.19 -16.02 3.54
C LEU A 122 20.70 -17.23 2.70
N LEU A 123 19.67 -17.93 3.17
CA LEU A 123 19.06 -19.05 2.43
C LEU A 123 18.35 -18.57 1.15
N LEU A 124 17.57 -17.50 1.26
CA LEU A 124 16.85 -16.91 0.13
C LEU A 124 17.81 -16.30 -0.90
N ALA A 125 18.88 -15.65 -0.46
CA ALA A 125 19.87 -15.04 -1.35
C ALA A 125 20.56 -16.08 -2.27
N LYS A 126 20.77 -17.30 -1.77
CA LYS A 126 21.30 -18.41 -2.58
C LYS A 126 20.29 -18.91 -3.62
N ASN A 127 19.00 -18.95 -3.28
CA ASN A 127 17.95 -19.50 -4.14
C ASN A 127 17.42 -18.51 -5.20
N VAL A 128 17.48 -17.21 -4.94
CA VAL A 128 16.99 -16.18 -5.87
C VAL A 128 17.79 -16.16 -7.18
N LYS A 129 19.11 -16.31 -7.11
CA LYS A 129 19.99 -16.42 -8.31
C LYS A 129 19.63 -17.59 -9.24
N ARG A 130 18.92 -18.60 -8.72
CA ARG A 130 18.57 -19.82 -9.47
C ARG A 130 17.19 -19.74 -10.13
N ASN A 131 16.28 -18.89 -9.64
CA ASN A 131 14.86 -18.85 -10.05
C ASN A 131 14.44 -17.43 -10.49
N GLU A 132 15.20 -16.78 -11.38
CA GLU A 132 14.94 -15.39 -11.74
C GLU A 132 13.69 -15.19 -12.61
N LYS A 133 13.26 -16.19 -13.39
CA LYS A 133 12.31 -16.02 -14.49
C LYS A 133 10.83 -16.28 -14.16
N LYS A 134 10.39 -16.11 -12.91
CA LYS A 134 8.97 -16.28 -12.57
C LYS A 134 8.22 -14.95 -12.69
N ILE A 135 7.24 -14.90 -13.59
CA ILE A 135 6.32 -13.77 -13.74
C ILE A 135 5.01 -14.11 -13.03
N ALA A 136 4.44 -13.12 -12.35
CA ALA A 136 3.08 -13.17 -11.84
C ALA A 136 2.41 -11.81 -12.05
N GLU A 137 1.09 -11.84 -12.25
CA GLU A 137 0.26 -10.65 -12.32
C GLU A 137 -0.11 -10.19 -10.90
N LEU A 138 0.03 -8.89 -10.64
CA LEU A 138 -0.30 -8.28 -9.36
C LEU A 138 -1.32 -7.16 -9.54
N ASN A 139 -2.43 -7.27 -8.80
CA ASN A 139 -3.49 -6.27 -8.79
C ASN A 139 -3.10 -5.04 -7.95
N LEU A 140 -2.78 -3.92 -8.61
CA LEU A 140 -2.37 -2.67 -7.96
C LEU A 140 -3.48 -2.08 -7.05
N ALA A 141 -4.76 -2.18 -7.43
CA ALA A 141 -5.88 -1.70 -6.63
C ALA A 141 -6.06 -2.46 -5.31
N ALA A 142 -5.73 -3.75 -5.27
CA ALA A 142 -5.73 -4.52 -4.02
C ALA A 142 -4.65 -4.01 -3.06
N PHE A 143 -3.45 -3.73 -3.58
CA PHE A 143 -2.34 -3.20 -2.76
C PHE A 143 -2.62 -1.78 -2.24
N THR A 144 -3.19 -0.88 -3.05
CA THR A 144 -3.53 0.49 -2.60
C THR A 144 -4.57 0.48 -1.48
N ARG A 145 -5.59 -0.39 -1.59
CA ARG A 145 -6.56 -0.64 -0.52
C ARG A 145 -5.87 -1.18 0.73
N ALA A 146 -5.02 -2.18 0.59
CA ALA A 146 -4.29 -2.78 1.72
C ALA A 146 -3.43 -1.74 2.46
N LYS A 147 -2.74 -0.84 1.75
CA LYS A 147 -2.00 0.27 2.37
C LYS A 147 -2.91 1.19 3.17
N LYS A 148 -4.04 1.61 2.61
CA LYS A 148 -4.98 2.51 3.29
C LYS A 148 -5.53 1.86 4.56
N ILE A 149 -5.92 0.58 4.47
CA ILE A 149 -6.42 -0.20 5.61
C ILE A 149 -5.32 -0.34 6.68
N THR A 150 -4.09 -0.65 6.28
CA THR A 150 -2.96 -0.79 7.24
C THR A 150 -2.71 0.50 8.01
N TRP A 151 -2.73 1.66 7.34
CA TRP A 151 -2.60 2.96 8.01
C TRP A 151 -3.76 3.26 8.97
N LEU A 152 -4.99 2.93 8.58
CA LEU A 152 -6.16 3.12 9.44
C LEU A 152 -6.12 2.21 10.67
N LEU A 153 -5.79 0.93 10.49
CA LEU A 153 -5.64 -0.01 11.60
C LEU A 153 -4.51 0.40 12.54
N TRP A 154 -3.39 0.89 12.00
CA TRP A 154 -2.30 1.39 12.83
C TRP A 154 -2.70 2.63 13.64
N LEU A 155 -3.39 3.59 13.02
CA LEU A 155 -3.87 4.78 13.72
C LEU A 155 -4.87 4.40 14.82
N LEU A 156 -5.80 3.49 14.53
CA LEU A 156 -6.74 2.97 15.52
C LEU A 156 -6.01 2.28 16.68
N PHE A 157 -5.01 1.45 16.38
CA PHE A 157 -4.19 0.77 17.37
C PHE A 157 -3.50 1.75 18.32
N ILE A 158 -2.90 2.83 17.79
CA ILE A 158 -2.25 3.86 18.61
C ILE A 158 -3.27 4.56 19.53
N ILE A 159 -4.43 4.93 19.00
CA ILE A 159 -5.49 5.58 19.80
C ILE A 159 -5.94 4.67 20.94
N VAL A 160 -6.20 3.39 20.66
CA VAL A 160 -6.64 2.41 21.68
C VAL A 160 -5.57 2.21 22.75
N ILE A 161 -4.30 2.01 22.36
CA ILE A 161 -3.21 1.85 23.32
C ILE A 161 -3.02 3.10 24.17
N TRP A 162 -3.05 4.28 23.57
CA TRP A 162 -2.94 5.53 24.31
C TRP A 162 -4.10 5.72 25.28
N GLY A 163 -5.32 5.41 24.87
CA GLY A 163 -6.49 5.43 25.76
C GLY A 163 -6.33 4.47 26.94
N TYR A 164 -5.87 3.25 26.68
CA TYR A 164 -5.57 2.26 27.71
C TYR A 164 -4.47 2.72 28.69
N LEU A 165 -3.36 3.24 28.17
CA LEU A 165 -2.26 3.78 28.99
C LEU A 165 -2.74 4.93 29.87
N SER A 166 -3.49 5.88 29.29
CA SER A 166 -4.08 7.00 30.03
C SER A 166 -5.06 6.54 31.10
N ALA A 167 -5.88 5.53 30.83
CA ALA A 167 -6.79 4.96 31.81
C ALA A 167 -6.04 4.29 32.98
N ILE A 168 -4.94 3.60 32.72
CA ILE A 168 -4.13 2.99 33.78
C ILE A 168 -3.40 4.05 34.61
N LEU A 169 -2.78 5.02 33.94
CA LEU A 169 -1.89 5.99 34.60
C LEU A 169 -2.68 7.09 35.31
N PHE A 170 -3.80 7.52 34.75
CA PHE A 170 -4.56 8.67 35.23
C PHE A 170 -6.03 8.36 35.51
N GLY A 171 -6.53 7.14 35.24
CA GLY A 171 -7.96 6.82 35.38
C GLY A 171 -8.49 7.08 36.79
N SER A 172 -7.74 6.71 37.82
CA SER A 172 -8.10 7.03 39.22
C SER A 172 -8.13 8.53 39.48
N ASN A 173 -7.12 9.27 39.01
CA ASN A 173 -7.04 10.72 39.18
C ASN A 173 -8.18 11.43 38.46
N ILE A 174 -8.51 11.00 37.25
CA ILE A 174 -9.63 11.54 36.45
C ILE A 174 -10.97 11.21 37.12
N TRP A 175 -11.15 9.97 37.56
CA TRP A 175 -12.42 9.51 38.17
C TRP A 175 -12.71 10.20 39.51
N PHE A 176 -11.69 10.42 40.34
CA PHE A 176 -11.83 11.07 41.64
C PHE A 176 -11.46 12.57 41.62
N SER A 177 -11.31 13.17 40.43
CA SER A 177 -10.90 14.58 40.24
C SER A 177 -9.68 14.98 41.07
N ARG A 178 -8.71 14.07 41.24
CA ARG A 178 -7.47 14.32 41.97
C ARG A 178 -6.43 14.94 41.03
N PRO A 179 -5.67 15.95 41.49
CA PRO A 179 -4.58 16.51 40.70
C PRO A 179 -3.55 15.42 40.32
N VAL A 180 -3.11 15.46 39.06
CA VAL A 180 -2.04 14.60 38.56
C VAL A 180 -0.71 15.18 39.05
N HIS A 181 -0.04 14.45 39.93
CA HIS A 181 1.28 14.81 40.43
C HIS A 181 2.34 14.00 39.68
N ILE A 182 3.36 14.69 39.17
CA ILE A 182 4.53 14.09 38.55
C ILE A 182 5.72 14.54 39.39
N ASP A 183 6.27 13.64 40.20
CA ASP A 183 7.22 13.95 41.28
C ASP A 183 8.65 14.25 40.78
N GLY A 184 8.81 14.60 39.50
CA GLY A 184 10.07 15.10 38.96
C GLY A 184 10.31 14.78 37.48
N PRO A 185 11.43 15.30 36.92
CA PRO A 185 11.77 15.16 35.50
C PRO A 185 12.01 13.71 35.07
N TYR A 186 12.50 12.85 35.97
CA TYR A 186 12.71 11.43 35.69
C TYR A 186 11.38 10.68 35.48
N GLN A 187 10.39 10.90 36.36
CA GLN A 187 9.06 10.29 36.21
C GLN A 187 8.35 10.79 34.95
N PHE A 188 8.51 12.08 34.62
CA PHE A 188 8.02 12.62 33.36
C PHE A 188 8.66 11.93 32.13
N GLY A 189 9.98 11.68 32.18
CA GLY A 189 10.69 10.94 31.13
C GLY A 189 10.18 9.51 30.97
N ILE A 190 9.94 8.79 32.07
CA ILE A 190 9.34 7.45 32.04
C ILE A 190 7.94 7.48 31.43
N LEU A 191 7.14 8.48 31.79
CA LEU A 191 5.80 8.66 31.25
C LEU A 191 5.85 8.81 29.72
N ILE A 192 6.68 9.74 29.23
CA ILE A 192 6.87 9.92 27.78
C ILE A 192 7.33 8.63 27.11
N ALA A 193 8.30 7.93 27.72
CA ALA A 193 8.82 6.69 27.16
C ALA A 193 7.73 5.62 26.99
N ARG A 194 6.77 5.52 27.92
CA ARG A 194 5.62 4.60 27.82
C ARG A 194 4.70 4.93 26.65
N TYR A 195 4.44 6.21 26.38
CA TYR A 195 3.65 6.64 25.22
C TYR A 195 4.43 6.54 23.90
N ALA A 196 5.76 6.61 23.95
CA ALA A 196 6.62 6.49 22.79
C ALA A 196 6.76 5.05 22.28
N LEU A 197 6.79 4.06 23.18
CA LEU A 197 7.04 2.65 22.85
C LEU A 197 6.07 2.05 21.80
N PRO A 198 4.75 2.33 21.82
CA PRO A 198 3.82 1.85 20.79
C PRO A 198 4.15 2.34 19.37
N PHE A 199 4.83 3.49 19.21
CA PHE A 199 5.20 3.99 17.89
C PHE A 199 6.21 3.13 17.16
N ILE A 200 6.91 2.21 17.83
CA ILE A 200 7.76 1.21 17.16
C ILE A 200 6.95 0.41 16.12
N SER A 201 5.64 0.22 16.35
CA SER A 201 4.73 -0.43 15.41
C SER A 201 4.54 0.32 14.07
N ILE A 202 4.96 1.60 13.96
CA ILE A 202 4.90 2.39 12.71
C ILE A 202 5.69 1.73 11.57
N VAL A 203 6.61 0.84 11.93
CA VAL A 203 7.36 0.05 10.97
C VAL A 203 6.44 -0.79 10.07
N ILE A 204 5.30 -1.28 10.58
CA ILE A 204 4.34 -2.08 9.81
C ILE A 204 3.77 -1.31 8.59
N PRO A 205 3.11 -0.14 8.75
CA PRO A 205 2.59 0.62 7.62
C PRO A 205 3.70 1.14 6.68
N LEU A 206 4.90 1.41 7.22
CA LEU A 206 6.06 1.81 6.39
C LEU A 206 6.53 0.70 5.48
N ILE A 207 6.63 -0.54 5.96
CA ILE A 207 6.98 -1.71 5.13
C ILE A 207 5.99 -1.84 3.98
N VAL A 208 4.68 -1.84 4.27
CA VAL A 208 3.63 -1.96 3.23
C VAL A 208 3.73 -0.83 2.21
N THR A 209 3.92 0.40 2.67
CA THR A 209 4.02 1.58 1.79
C THR A 209 5.26 1.51 0.89
N THR A 210 6.39 1.09 1.42
CA THR A 210 7.65 1.01 0.67
C THR A 210 7.62 -0.17 -0.30
N SER A 211 7.13 -1.34 0.11
CA SER A 211 6.94 -2.50 -0.77
C SER A 211 6.07 -2.15 -1.97
N MET A 212 4.98 -1.40 -1.78
CA MET A 212 4.15 -0.92 -2.88
C MET A 212 4.87 -0.02 -3.87
N LYS A 213 5.68 0.94 -3.40
CA LYS A 213 6.43 1.85 -4.29
C LYS A 213 7.41 1.08 -5.18
N MET A 214 7.94 -0.05 -4.70
CA MET A 214 8.87 -0.87 -5.45
C MET A 214 8.25 -1.66 -6.59
N ILE A 215 6.95 -1.96 -6.54
CA ILE A 215 6.29 -2.80 -7.56
C ILE A 215 6.58 -2.26 -8.97
N LYS A 216 6.56 -0.93 -9.14
CA LYS A 216 6.85 -0.23 -10.41
C LYS A 216 8.26 -0.46 -10.96
N HIS A 217 9.23 -0.79 -10.11
CA HIS A 217 10.62 -1.02 -10.54
C HIS A 217 10.85 -2.45 -11.05
N PHE A 218 9.94 -3.39 -10.74
CA PHE A 218 10.02 -4.80 -11.14
C PHE A 218 8.97 -5.18 -12.18
N GLU A 219 8.27 -4.19 -12.72
CA GLU A 219 7.33 -4.33 -13.82
C GLU A 219 8.08 -4.77 -15.08
N VAL A 220 7.67 -5.88 -15.69
CA VAL A 220 8.32 -6.40 -16.90
C VAL A 220 7.96 -5.47 -18.06
N ARG A 221 8.91 -4.71 -18.61
CA ARG A 221 8.67 -3.72 -19.68
C ARG A 221 8.38 -4.30 -21.06
N ASP A 222 8.85 -5.51 -21.31
CA ASP A 222 8.74 -6.16 -22.62
C ASP A 222 8.12 -7.56 -22.44
N PHE A 223 6.79 -7.63 -22.36
CA PHE A 223 6.05 -8.92 -22.33
C PHE A 223 5.53 -9.35 -23.71
N HIS A 224 5.89 -8.62 -24.75
CA HIS A 224 5.53 -8.93 -26.13
C HIS A 224 6.81 -9.11 -26.95
N GLU A 225 7.38 -10.31 -26.86
CA GLU A 225 8.02 -11.01 -27.98
C GLU A 225 7.37 -12.39 -28.10
#